data_AF-A0A8S4QXE4-F1
#
_entry.id   AF-A0A8S4QXE4-F1
#
_cell.length_a   1.000
_cell.length_b   1.000
_cell.length_c   1.000
_cell.angle_alpha   90.00
_cell.angle_beta   90.00
_cell.angle_gamma   90.00
#
_symmetry.space_group_name_H-M   'P 1'
#
loop_
_entity.id
_entity.type
_entity.pdbx_description
1 polymer ?
#
loop_
_entity_poly.entity_id
_entity_poly.type
_entity_poly.pdbx_seq_one_letter_code
_entity_poly.pdbx_strand_id
1 'polypeptide(L)'
;MLIGYPPFCSESPQETYRKVMSWRESLTFPPEIPISEEARETIMRFCSEPDRRLGSQRGIEDVKSVGFFRGVDWGHVRERPAAICVDVRSIDDTSNFDDFPDVKLEIPSAPIATEGEVAYKDWVFINYTFKRFEGLTQRGTPNKK
;
A
#
# COMPACT_ATOMS: atom_id res chain seq x y z
N MET A 1 0.44 -11.39 8.48
CA MET A 1 0.33 -10.85 9.86
C MET A 1 -0.05 -11.94 10.84
N LEU A 2 -1.25 -12.53 10.78
CA LEU A 2 -1.68 -13.54 11.77
C LEU A 2 -0.91 -14.87 11.75
N ILE A 3 -0.51 -15.33 10.56
CA ILE A 3 0.16 -16.63 10.36
C ILE A 3 1.70 -16.48 10.26
N GLY A 4 2.20 -15.26 10.07
CA GLY A 4 3.64 -14.99 9.95
C GLY A 4 4.27 -15.18 8.56
N TYR A 5 3.54 -15.74 7.58
CA TYR A 5 4.03 -15.84 6.19
C TYR A 5 2.91 -15.60 5.15
N PRO A 6 3.24 -15.34 3.87
CA PRO A 6 2.25 -15.11 2.81
C PRO A 6 1.44 -16.38 2.45
N PRO A 7 0.12 -16.30 2.18
CA PRO A 7 -0.75 -17.47 2.01
C PRO A 7 -0.41 -18.37 0.80
N PHE A 8 0.28 -17.84 -0.21
CA PHE A 8 0.65 -18.57 -1.43
C PHE A 8 2.16 -18.75 -1.59
N CYS A 9 2.91 -18.63 -0.49
CA CYS A 9 4.36 -18.77 -0.50
C CYS A 9 4.77 -20.15 -1.04
N SER A 10 5.77 -20.15 -1.92
CA SER A 10 6.30 -21.32 -2.62
C SER A 10 7.77 -21.08 -2.97
N GLU A 11 8.51 -22.15 -3.27
CA GLU A 11 9.93 -22.06 -3.62
C GLU A 11 10.17 -21.40 -4.97
N SER A 12 9.22 -21.52 -5.91
CA SER A 12 9.30 -20.92 -7.23
C SER A 12 8.20 -19.87 -7.49
N PRO A 13 8.49 -18.82 -8.29
CA PRO A 13 7.49 -17.86 -8.73
C PRO A 13 6.32 -18.51 -9.49
N GLN A 14 6.61 -19.54 -10.31
CA GLN A 14 5.63 -20.25 -11.11
C GLN A 14 4.63 -21.00 -10.24
N GLU A 15 5.08 -21.64 -9.17
CA GLU A 15 4.18 -22.27 -8.20
C GLU A 15 3.35 -21.26 -7.42
N THR A 16 3.97 -20.17 -6.98
CA THR A 16 3.27 -19.07 -6.31
C THR A 16 2.13 -18.56 -7.18
N TYR A 17 2.41 -18.35 -8.48
CA TYR A 17 1.39 -17.95 -9.46
C TYR A 17 0.27 -18.99 -9.60
N ARG A 18 0.61 -20.28 -9.72
CA ARG A 18 -0.39 -21.37 -9.78
C ARG A 18 -1.28 -21.38 -8.55
N LYS A 19 -0.69 -21.28 -7.35
CA LYS A 19 -1.43 -21.21 -6.08
C LYS A 19 -2.39 -20.02 -6.05
N VAL A 20 -1.95 -18.83 -6.48
CA VAL A 20 -2.80 -17.64 -6.57
C VAL A 20 -3.97 -17.85 -7.55
N MET A 21 -3.74 -18.52 -8.68
CA MET A 21 -4.80 -18.82 -9.64
C MET A 21 -5.80 -19.84 -9.11
N SER A 22 -5.33 -20.88 -8.43
CA SER A 22 -6.15 -21.91 -7.77
C SER A 22 -6.33 -21.61 -6.27
N TRP A 23 -6.65 -20.35 -5.94
CA TRP A 23 -6.70 -19.88 -4.55
C TRP A 23 -7.74 -20.63 -3.70
N ARG A 24 -8.83 -21.11 -4.32
CA ARG A 24 -9.90 -21.85 -3.62
C ARG A 24 -9.39 -23.16 -3.04
N GLU A 25 -8.47 -23.81 -3.74
CA GLU A 25 -7.88 -25.08 -3.34
C GLU A 25 -6.58 -24.87 -2.54
N SER A 26 -5.85 -23.78 -2.79
CA SER A 26 -4.52 -23.56 -2.24
C SER A 26 -4.49 -22.72 -0.96
N LEU A 27 -5.51 -21.87 -0.71
CA LEU A 27 -5.60 -21.09 0.51
C LEU A 27 -5.90 -22.02 1.68
N THR A 28 -4.89 -22.24 2.52
CA THR A 28 -4.98 -23.12 3.68
C THR A 28 -4.57 -22.37 4.94
N PHE A 29 -5.21 -22.74 6.06
CA PHE A 29 -4.92 -22.18 7.38
C PHE A 29 -4.30 -23.29 8.21
N PRO A 30 -3.01 -23.18 8.58
CA PRO A 30 -2.31 -24.23 9.31
C PRO A 30 -2.95 -24.48 10.68
N PRO A 31 -3.24 -25.74 11.05
CA PRO A 31 -3.85 -26.05 12.34
C PRO A 31 -2.94 -25.69 13.54
N GLU A 32 -1.62 -25.66 13.35
CA GLU A 32 -0.63 -25.31 14.37
C GLU A 32 -0.62 -23.82 14.76
N ILE A 33 -1.19 -22.94 13.92
CA ILE A 33 -1.29 -21.51 14.20
C ILE A 33 -2.77 -21.12 14.25
N PRO A 34 -3.42 -21.26 15.42
CA PRO A 34 -4.84 -20.96 15.56
C PRO A 34 -5.09 -19.46 15.39
N ILE A 35 -6.08 -19.12 14.59
CA ILE A 35 -6.63 -17.78 14.44
C ILE A 35 -8.12 -17.81 14.76
N SER A 36 -8.70 -16.66 15.12
CA SER A 36 -10.14 -16.60 15.39
C SER A 36 -10.96 -16.93 14.14
N GLU A 37 -12.17 -17.44 14.34
CA GLU A 37 -13.06 -17.78 13.22
C GLU A 37 -13.43 -16.54 12.41
N GLU A 38 -13.64 -15.40 13.07
CA GLU A 38 -13.93 -14.14 12.40
C GLU A 38 -12.76 -13.67 11.53
N ALA A 39 -11.52 -13.93 11.95
CA ALA A 39 -10.33 -13.61 11.16
C ALA A 39 -10.25 -14.51 9.93
N ARG A 40 -10.46 -15.82 10.09
CA ARG A 40 -10.50 -16.79 8.98
C ARG A 40 -11.57 -16.42 7.97
N GLU A 41 -12.80 -16.17 8.43
CA GLU A 41 -13.92 -15.75 7.59
C GLU A 41 -13.61 -14.46 6.84
N THR A 42 -13.04 -13.46 7.52
CA THR A 42 -12.68 -12.18 6.91
C THR A 42 -11.62 -12.36 5.82
N ILE A 43 -10.58 -13.17 6.06
CA ILE A 43 -9.55 -13.49 5.06
C ILE A 43 -10.16 -14.17 3.84
N MET A 44 -11.04 -15.16 4.03
CA MET A 44 -11.73 -15.84 2.93
C MET A 44 -12.64 -14.88 2.14
N ARG A 45 -13.32 -13.94 2.80
CA ARG A 45 -14.15 -12.94 2.11
C ARG A 45 -13.33 -11.95 1.30
N PHE A 46 -12.11 -11.62 1.71
CA PHE A 46 -11.18 -10.82 0.89
C PHE A 46 -10.55 -11.62 -0.25
N CYS A 47 -10.14 -12.85 0.03
CA CYS A 47 -9.65 -13.79 -0.98
C CYS A 47 -10.84 -14.45 -1.69
N SER A 48 -11.53 -13.67 -2.52
CA SER A 48 -12.68 -14.14 -3.30
C SER A 48 -12.78 -13.42 -4.65
N GLU A 49 -13.76 -13.85 -5.44
CA GLU A 49 -14.08 -13.29 -6.74
C GLU A 49 -14.42 -11.79 -6.64
N PRO A 50 -14.09 -10.95 -7.64
CA PRO A 50 -14.27 -9.50 -7.55
C PRO A 50 -15.69 -9.05 -7.18
N ASP A 51 -16.72 -9.74 -7.67
CA ASP A 51 -18.14 -9.46 -7.41
C ASP A 51 -18.58 -9.83 -5.98
N ARG A 52 -17.88 -10.78 -5.35
CA ARG A 52 -18.20 -11.30 -3.99
C ARG A 52 -17.25 -10.79 -2.91
N ARG A 53 -16.18 -10.12 -3.31
CA ARG A 53 -15.16 -9.58 -2.41
C ARG A 53 -15.76 -8.68 -1.37
N LEU A 54 -15.30 -8.81 -0.13
CA LEU A 54 -15.69 -7.90 0.93
C LEU A 54 -15.49 -6.43 0.50
N GLY A 55 -16.58 -5.67 0.48
CA GLY A 55 -16.62 -4.29 0.00
C GLY A 55 -17.01 -4.10 -1.47
N SER A 56 -17.32 -5.15 -2.22
CA SER A 56 -17.79 -5.04 -3.61
C SER A 56 -19.19 -4.41 -3.73
N GLN A 57 -20.05 -4.59 -2.72
CA GLN A 57 -21.45 -4.16 -2.77
C GLN A 57 -21.68 -2.79 -2.13
N ARG A 58 -21.22 -2.58 -0.89
CA ARG A 58 -21.41 -1.33 -0.15
C ARG A 58 -20.09 -0.64 0.22
N GLY A 59 -18.99 -1.01 -0.42
CA GLY A 59 -17.68 -0.40 -0.18
C GLY A 59 -17.18 -0.65 1.25
N ILE A 60 -16.64 0.39 1.87
CA ILE A 60 -16.04 0.32 3.20
C ILE A 60 -17.03 -0.12 4.30
N GLU A 61 -18.33 0.11 4.13
CA GLU A 61 -19.33 -0.25 5.14
C GLU A 61 -19.44 -1.78 5.32
N ASP A 62 -19.23 -2.56 4.26
CA ASP A 62 -19.15 -4.02 4.39
C ASP A 62 -17.94 -4.43 5.23
N VAL A 63 -16.79 -3.80 4.98
CA VAL A 63 -15.55 -4.05 5.72
C VAL A 63 -15.71 -3.70 7.19
N LYS A 64 -16.30 -2.55 7.52
CA LYS A 64 -16.53 -2.16 8.93
C LYS A 64 -17.46 -3.11 9.68
N SER A 65 -18.36 -3.80 8.96
CA SER A 65 -19.41 -4.63 9.54
C SER A 65 -18.99 -6.07 9.88
N VAL A 66 -17.84 -6.56 9.41
CA VAL A 66 -17.42 -7.94 9.70
C VAL A 66 -17.04 -8.13 11.15
N GLY A 67 -17.24 -9.35 11.65
CA GLY A 67 -16.99 -9.70 13.05
C GLY A 67 -15.57 -9.40 13.52
N PHE A 68 -14.58 -9.51 12.63
CA PHE A 68 -13.17 -9.27 12.94
C PHE A 68 -12.89 -7.84 13.42
N PHE A 69 -13.64 -6.84 12.92
CA PHE A 69 -13.47 -5.44 13.31
C PHE A 69 -14.50 -4.97 14.34
N ARG A 70 -15.20 -5.90 15.00
CA ARG A 70 -16.15 -5.56 16.05
C ARG A 70 -15.47 -4.78 17.17
N GLY A 71 -16.06 -3.65 17.56
CA GLY A 71 -15.53 -2.80 18.62
C GLY A 71 -14.45 -1.80 18.18
N VAL A 72 -14.09 -1.79 16.89
CA VAL A 72 -13.26 -0.72 16.33
C VAL A 72 -14.09 0.56 16.24
N ASP A 73 -13.63 1.61 16.93
CA ASP A 73 -14.15 2.96 16.74
C ASP A 73 -13.49 3.59 15.51
N TRP A 74 -14.16 3.47 14.37
CA TRP A 74 -13.69 3.99 13.10
C TRP A 74 -13.65 5.53 13.04
N GLY A 75 -14.46 6.22 13.86
CA GLY A 75 -14.51 7.67 13.90
C GLY A 75 -13.27 8.27 14.55
N HIS A 76 -12.80 7.63 15.63
CA HIS A 76 -11.67 8.10 16.43
C HIS A 76 -10.44 7.19 16.31
N VAL A 77 -10.34 6.36 15.26
CA VAL A 77 -9.26 5.37 15.09
C VAL A 77 -7.86 6.01 15.14
N ARG A 78 -7.72 7.26 14.69
CA ARG A 78 -6.46 8.01 14.69
C ARG A 78 -6.10 8.64 16.02
N GLU A 79 -7.05 8.77 16.93
CA GLU A 79 -6.85 9.36 18.26
C GLU A 79 -6.41 8.30 19.28
N ARG A 80 -6.61 7.03 18.96
CA ARG A 80 -6.16 5.91 19.79
C ARG A 80 -4.63 5.77 19.70
N PRO A 81 -3.94 5.47 20.81
CA PRO A 81 -2.52 5.16 20.75
C PRO A 81 -2.29 3.95 19.85
N ALA A 82 -1.23 4.02 19.04
CA ALA A 82 -0.80 2.89 18.22
C ALA A 82 -0.40 1.70 19.10
N ALA A 83 -0.71 0.48 18.66
CA ALA A 83 -0.36 -0.72 19.42
C ALA A 83 1.17 -0.93 19.53
N ILE A 84 1.92 -0.43 18.55
CA ILE A 84 3.39 -0.46 18.50
C ILE A 84 3.85 0.99 18.39
N CYS A 85 4.52 1.48 19.42
CA CYS A 85 5.20 2.77 19.38
C CYS A 85 6.54 2.61 18.66
N VAL A 86 6.85 3.55 17.75
CA VAL A 86 8.13 3.58 17.05
C VAL A 86 9.05 4.52 17.81
N ASP A 87 10.23 4.04 18.20
CA ASP A 87 11.27 4.85 18.82
C ASP A 87 12.06 5.59 17.73
N VAL A 88 12.11 6.91 17.84
CA VAL A 88 12.81 7.80 16.90
C VAL A 88 13.79 8.67 17.69
N ARG A 89 15.08 8.55 17.38
CA ARG A 89 16.17 9.21 18.14
C ARG A 89 16.47 10.62 17.65
N SER A 90 16.29 10.87 16.35
CA SER A 90 16.57 12.16 15.70
C SER A 90 15.79 12.30 14.39
N ILE A 91 15.85 13.49 13.77
CA ILE A 91 15.14 13.80 12.52
C ILE A 91 15.66 13.02 11.30
N ASP A 92 16.87 12.48 11.40
CA ASP A 92 17.61 11.72 10.40
C ASP A 92 17.82 10.25 10.80
N ASP A 93 17.10 9.77 11.81
CA ASP A 93 17.18 8.39 12.29
C ASP A 93 16.60 7.41 11.25
N THR A 94 17.48 6.56 10.72
CA THR A 94 17.13 5.50 9.75
C THR A 94 17.04 4.11 10.38
N SER A 95 17.11 3.98 11.71
CA SER A 95 17.18 2.67 12.40
C SER A 95 15.94 1.78 12.28
N ASN A 96 14.82 2.33 11.82
CA ASN A 96 13.59 1.59 11.53
C ASN A 96 13.48 1.16 10.05
N PHE A 97 14.57 1.28 9.28
CA PHE A 97 14.69 0.85 7.89
C PHE A 97 15.81 -0.18 7.73
N ASP A 98 15.73 -0.99 6.68
CA ASP A 98 16.80 -1.92 6.31
C ASP A 98 17.97 -1.19 5.66
N ASP A 99 19.19 -1.62 5.97
CA ASP A 99 20.39 -1.19 5.26
C ASP A 99 20.53 -1.97 3.95
N PHE A 100 20.53 -1.25 2.83
CA PHE A 100 20.74 -1.83 1.51
C PHE A 100 22.16 -1.55 1.03
N PRO A 101 22.86 -2.53 0.42
CA PRO A 101 24.17 -2.30 -0.15
C PRO A 101 24.08 -1.32 -1.33
N ASP A 102 25.15 -0.54 -1.52
CA ASP A 102 25.26 0.33 -2.69
C ASP A 102 25.20 -0.51 -3.98
N VAL A 103 24.19 -0.24 -4.81
CA VAL A 103 24.09 -0.82 -6.15
C VAL A 103 24.73 0.16 -7.12
N LYS A 104 25.69 -0.31 -7.92
CA LYS A 104 26.24 0.48 -9.02
C LYS A 104 25.14 0.73 -10.04
N LEU A 105 24.53 1.92 -9.99
CA LEU A 105 23.54 2.33 -10.97
C LEU A 105 24.26 2.63 -12.29
N GLU A 106 24.15 1.72 -13.25
CA GLU A 106 24.55 1.99 -14.64
C GLU A 106 23.47 2.81 -15.31
N ILE A 107 23.30 4.06 -14.85
CA ILE A 107 22.35 5.00 -15.44
C ILE A 107 22.89 5.34 -16.83
N PRO A 108 22.19 4.95 -17.92
CA PRO A 108 22.62 5.31 -19.26
C PRO A 108 22.66 6.84 -19.35
N SER A 109 23.78 7.40 -19.83
CA SER A 109 23.85 8.82 -20.14
C SER A 109 22.71 9.18 -21.09
N ALA A 110 22.03 10.29 -20.81
CA ALA A 110 21.00 10.79 -21.72
C ALA A 110 21.61 10.95 -23.13
N PRO A 111 20.94 10.45 -24.20
CA PRO A 111 21.39 10.73 -25.56
C PRO A 111 21.60 12.23 -25.77
N ILE A 112 22.74 12.59 -26.35
CA ILE A 112 23.11 13.98 -26.68
C ILE A 112 22.08 14.50 -27.69
N ALA A 113 21.46 15.64 -27.40
CA ALA A 113 20.54 16.28 -28.32
C ALA A 113 21.31 16.70 -29.59
N THR A 114 20.92 16.17 -30.75
CA THR A 114 21.36 16.68 -32.05
C THR A 114 20.72 18.05 -32.29
N GLU A 115 21.51 19.01 -32.81
CA GLU A 115 21.04 20.38 -33.07
C GLU A 115 19.74 20.36 -33.89
N GLY A 116 18.66 20.91 -33.32
CA GLY A 116 17.35 21.04 -33.98
C GLY A 116 16.26 20.07 -33.51
N GLU A 117 16.56 19.05 -32.72
CA GLU A 117 15.53 18.21 -32.09
C GLU A 117 15.07 18.82 -30.75
N VAL A 118 13.79 19.20 -30.68
CA VAL A 118 13.14 19.51 -29.39
C VAL A 118 13.28 18.27 -28.52
N ALA A 119 13.88 18.41 -27.34
CA ALA A 119 14.11 17.32 -26.41
C ALA A 119 12.78 16.67 -25.99
N TYR A 120 12.33 15.67 -26.76
CA TYR A 120 11.11 14.88 -26.53
C TYR A 120 11.07 14.28 -25.12
N LYS A 121 12.25 14.16 -24.49
CA LYS A 121 12.47 13.70 -23.13
C LYS A 121 11.90 14.63 -22.05
N ASP A 122 11.84 15.94 -22.26
CA ASP A 122 11.36 16.84 -21.19
C ASP A 122 9.83 16.87 -21.12
N TRP A 123 9.15 16.49 -22.20
CA TRP A 123 7.69 16.46 -22.24
C TRP A 123 7.07 15.41 -21.32
N VAL A 124 7.76 14.29 -21.07
CA VAL A 124 7.26 13.24 -20.16
C VAL A 124 7.25 13.68 -18.69
N PHE A 125 7.94 14.79 -18.36
CA PHE A 125 7.99 15.39 -17.03
C PHE A 125 7.17 16.68 -16.93
N ILE A 126 6.41 17.06 -17.96
CA ILE A 126 5.48 18.20 -17.88
C ILE A 126 4.49 17.93 -16.73
N ASN A 127 4.29 18.91 -15.86
CA ASN A 127 3.46 18.84 -14.64
C ASN A 127 3.98 17.88 -13.55
N TYR A 128 5.19 17.36 -13.66
CA TYR A 128 5.80 16.56 -12.60
C TYR A 128 6.09 17.39 -11.34
N THR A 129 6.42 18.68 -11.51
CA THR A 129 6.72 19.58 -10.39
C THR A 129 5.47 19.80 -9.55
N PHE A 130 5.55 19.39 -8.27
CA PHE A 130 4.51 19.61 -7.27
C PHE A 130 5.00 20.54 -6.16
N LYS A 131 4.23 21.58 -5.84
CA LYS A 131 4.48 22.45 -4.69
C LYS A 131 3.26 22.51 -3.80
N ARG A 132 3.33 21.82 -2.66
CA ARG A 132 2.24 21.65 -1.69
C ARG A 132 1.58 22.96 -1.22
N PHE A 133 2.32 24.07 -1.21
CA PHE A 133 1.88 25.35 -0.62
C PHE A 133 1.75 26.50 -1.63
N GLU A 134 1.89 26.25 -2.92
CA GLU A 134 1.54 27.28 -3.92
C GLU A 134 0.03 27.26 -4.17
N GLY A 135 -0.67 28.32 -3.73
CA GLY A 135 -2.10 28.55 -3.99
C GLY A 135 -3.01 28.64 -2.76
N LEU A 136 -2.61 28.12 -1.59
CA LEU A 136 -3.40 28.20 -0.34
C LEU A 136 -3.09 29.43 0.54
N THR A 137 -2.06 30.21 0.20
CA THR A 137 -1.76 31.51 0.82
C THR A 137 -2.24 32.71 -0.01
N GLN A 138 -2.83 32.50 -1.19
CA GLN A 138 -3.61 33.56 -1.84
C GLN A 138 -4.95 33.69 -1.10
N ARG A 139 -4.93 34.44 0.01
CA ARG A 139 -6.15 35.10 0.50
C ARG A 139 -6.80 35.76 -0.71
N GLY A 140 -8.08 35.45 -0.92
CA GLY A 140 -8.84 35.82 -2.10
C GLY A 140 -8.59 37.27 -2.53
N THR A 141 -8.67 37.48 -3.85
CA THR A 141 -8.55 38.78 -4.50
C THR A 141 -9.22 39.87 -3.65
N PRO A 142 -8.50 40.90 -3.19
CA PRO A 142 -9.15 41.98 -2.46
C PRO A 142 -10.12 42.66 -3.42
N ASN A 143 -11.42 42.60 -3.08
CA ASN A 143 -12.45 43.37 -3.77
C ASN A 143 -12.02 44.85 -3.72
N LYS A 144 -11.69 45.42 -4.88
CA LYS A 144 -11.52 46.87 -5.01
C LYS A 144 -12.89 47.50 -4.86
N LYS A 145 -13.05 48.32 -3.81
CA LYS A 145 -14.13 49.30 -3.70
C LYS A 145 -13.94 50.40 -4.72
#